data_AF-A0A316HE42-F1
#
_entry.id   AF-A0A316HE42-F1
#
_cell.length_a   1.000
_cell.length_b   1.000
_cell.length_c   1.000
_cell.angle_alpha   90.00
_cell.angle_beta   90.00
_cell.angle_gamma   90.00
#
_symmetry.space_group_name_H-M   'P 1'
#
loop_
_entity.id
_entity.type
_entity.pdbx_description
1 polymer ?
#
loop_
_entity_poly.entity_id
_entity_poly.type
_entity_poly.pdbx_seq_one_letter_code
_entity_poly.pdbx_strand_id
1 'polypeptide(L)'
;MPGTLLSAVMLSRETYEGLLTEFINSLGYEVTIIRGLRNGSDLQYELNQYRYLQELGGKEINVTAIFCDMEFEHISSTGIRQLEKYGKAGEYLL
;
A
#
# COMPACT_ATOMS: atom_id res chain seq x y z
N MET A 1 33.34 -17.83 -3.11
CA MET A 1 31.94 -17.68 -3.55
C MET A 1 31.05 -17.77 -2.31
N PRO A 2 30.65 -16.66 -1.67
CA PRO A 2 29.70 -16.72 -0.57
C PRO A 2 28.29 -16.88 -1.16
N GLY A 3 27.62 -17.95 -0.76
CA GLY A 3 26.31 -18.33 -1.25
C GLY A 3 25.25 -17.27 -0.98
N THR A 4 24.41 -17.04 -1.98
CA THR A 4 23.20 -16.23 -1.87
C THR A 4 22.25 -16.95 -0.92
N LEU A 5 22.12 -16.42 0.30
CA LEU A 5 21.00 -16.77 1.18
C LEU A 5 19.72 -16.40 0.44
N LEU A 6 18.93 -17.41 0.07
CA LEU A 6 17.52 -17.22 -0.24
C LEU A 6 16.87 -16.66 1.02
N SER A 7 16.67 -15.34 1.09
CA SER A 7 15.84 -14.74 2.13
C SER A 7 14.42 -15.21 1.89
N ALA A 8 13.88 -16.02 2.80
CA ALA A 8 12.46 -16.29 2.82
C ALA A 8 11.74 -14.96 3.11
N VAL A 9 10.80 -14.58 2.25
CA VAL A 9 9.90 -13.46 2.53
C VAL A 9 8.90 -13.92 3.58
N MET A 10 9.02 -13.40 4.79
CA MET A 10 8.03 -13.63 5.84
C MET A 10 6.90 -12.62 5.69
N LEU A 11 5.67 -13.12 5.54
CA LEU A 11 4.46 -12.32 5.43
C LEU A 11 3.70 -12.39 6.75
N SER A 12 3.43 -11.23 7.35
CA SER A 12 2.52 -11.08 8.50
C SER A 12 1.38 -10.13 8.15
N ARG A 13 0.28 -10.21 8.92
CA ARG A 13 -0.85 -9.28 8.83
C ARG A 13 -1.11 -8.72 10.21
N GLU A 14 -1.07 -7.40 10.31
CA GLU A 14 -1.36 -6.65 11.52
C GLU A 14 -2.56 -5.71 11.30
N THR A 15 -3.24 -5.39 12.40
CA THR A 15 -4.28 -4.34 12.43
C THR A 15 -3.81 -3.24 13.36
N TYR A 16 -4.04 -1.99 12.97
CA TYR A 16 -3.75 -0.83 13.81
C TYR A 16 -4.95 0.11 13.85
N GLU A 17 -5.04 0.86 14.94
CA GLU A 17 -5.98 1.98 15.10
C GLU A 17 -5.16 3.26 15.28
N GLY A 18 -5.75 4.42 14.96
CA GLY A 18 -5.04 5.70 15.03
C GLY A 18 -4.15 5.99 13.81
N LEU A 19 -3.05 6.71 14.03
CA LEU A 19 -2.18 7.16 12.94
C LEU A 19 -1.20 6.06 12.52
N LEU A 20 -0.98 5.93 11.21
CA LEU A 20 0.01 5.00 10.66
C LEU A 20 1.43 5.28 11.20
N THR A 21 1.75 6.55 11.46
CA THR A 21 3.05 6.96 12.02
C THR A 21 3.26 6.42 13.44
N GLU A 22 2.21 6.39 14.27
CA GLU A 22 2.26 5.82 15.62
C GLU A 22 2.47 4.30 15.56
N PHE A 23 1.76 3.61 14.66
CA PHE A 23 1.97 2.19 14.42
C PHE A 23 3.41 1.89 13.96
N ILE A 24 3.93 2.63 12.98
CA ILE A 24 5.31 2.45 12.49
C ILE A 24 6.36 2.72 13.58
N ASN A 25 6.07 3.65 14.50
CA ASN A 25 6.96 3.95 15.62
C ASN A 25 6.95 2.84 16.68
N SER A 26 5.82 2.18 16.90
CA SER A 26 5.72 1.09 17.88
C SER A 26 6.48 -0.18 17.49
N LEU A 27 6.73 -0.39 16.19
CA LEU A 27 7.44 -1.57 15.67
C LEU A 27 8.91 -1.65 16.09
N GLY A 28 9.55 -0.52 16.43
CA GLY A 28 10.94 -0.50 16.92
C GLY A 28 12.02 -0.83 15.89
N TYR A 29 11.67 -0.90 14.60
CA TYR A 29 12.61 -1.07 13.49
C TYR A 29 12.33 -0.08 12.34
N GLU A 30 13.25 0.02 11.39
CA GLU A 30 13.08 0.82 10.17
C GLU A 30 12.02 0.20 9.26
N VAL A 31 11.11 1.02 8.76
CA VAL A 31 9.98 0.58 7.95
C VAL A 31 9.98 1.33 6.63
N THR A 32 9.88 0.58 5.55
CA THR A 32 9.55 1.12 4.22
C THR A 32 8.10 0.81 3.92
N ILE A 33 7.32 1.85 3.63
CA ILE A 33 5.92 1.71 3.21
C ILE A 33 5.91 1.46 1.70
N ILE A 34 5.23 0.40 1.29
CA ILE A 34 5.00 0.09 -0.12
C ILE A 34 3.54 0.41 -0.47
N ARG A 35 3.34 1.17 -1.55
CA ARG A 35 2.01 1.56 -2.05
C ARG A 35 1.86 1.17 -3.52
N GLY A 36 0.69 0.63 -3.87
CA GLY A 36 0.31 0.41 -5.27
C GLY A 36 -0.28 1.67 -5.89
N LEU A 37 0.11 1.99 -7.12
CA LEU A 37 -0.48 3.08 -7.92
C LEU A 37 -1.18 2.50 -9.14
N ARG A 38 -2.38 2.99 -9.45
CA ARG A 38 -3.06 2.65 -10.69
C ARG A 38 -2.74 3.65 -11.78
N ASN A 39 -2.66 4.94 -11.44
CA ASN A 39 -2.45 6.02 -12.40
C ASN A 39 -1.90 7.31 -11.76
N GLY A 40 -1.83 8.38 -12.57
CA GLY A 40 -1.33 9.68 -12.13
C GLY A 40 -2.17 10.36 -11.05
N SER A 41 -3.48 10.09 -11.00
CA SER A 41 -4.35 10.63 -9.95
C SER A 41 -4.06 9.99 -8.59
N ASP A 42 -3.86 8.67 -8.56
CA ASP A 42 -3.39 7.97 -7.36
C ASP A 42 -2.03 8.51 -6.90
N LEU A 43 -1.10 8.75 -7.83
CA LEU A 43 0.22 9.32 -7.50
C LEU A 43 0.08 10.67 -6.79
N GLN A 44 -0.76 11.56 -7.32
CA GLN A 44 -0.95 12.88 -6.71
C GLN A 44 -1.55 12.78 -5.31
N TYR A 45 -2.50 11.87 -5.09
CA TYR A 45 -3.07 11.62 -3.77
C TYR A 45 -2.02 11.06 -2.80
N GLU A 46 -1.25 10.06 -3.20
CA GLU A 46 -0.21 9.42 -2.38
C GLU A 46 0.96 10.36 -2.07
N LEU A 47 1.33 11.27 -2.99
CA LEU A 47 2.34 12.30 -2.71
C LEU A 47 1.92 13.23 -1.56
N ASN A 48 0.64 13.59 -1.48
CA ASN A 48 0.13 14.37 -0.35
C ASN A 48 0.19 13.55 0.95
N GLN A 49 -0.17 12.27 0.92
CA GLN A 49 -0.05 11.37 2.07
C GLN A 49 1.40 11.24 2.55
N TYR A 50 2.35 11.16 1.61
CA TYR A 50 3.76 11.14 1.93
C TYR A 50 4.21 12.39 2.69
N ARG A 51 3.71 13.58 2.33
CA ARG A 51 4.02 14.82 3.07
C ARG A 51 3.52 14.75 4.52
N TYR A 52 2.31 14.25 4.75
CA TYR A 52 1.82 14.02 6.11
C TYR A 52 2.70 13.05 6.89
N LEU A 53 3.17 11.97 6.27
CA LEU A 53 4.08 11.02 6.91
C LEU A 53 5.42 11.66 7.29
N GLN A 54 5.98 12.51 6.43
CA GLN A 54 7.23 13.21 6.71
C GLN A 54 7.08 14.24 7.85
N GLU A 55 5.96 14.95 7.89
CA GLU A 55 5.70 15.98 8.91
C GLU A 55 5.31 15.39 10.27
N LEU A 56 4.52 14.31 10.29
CA LEU A 56 3.98 13.70 11.50
C LEU A 56 4.78 12.50 12.01
N GLY A 57 5.69 11.95 11.20
CA GLY A 57 6.37 10.68 11.47
C GLY A 57 7.37 10.70 12.62
N GLY A 58 7.95 11.87 12.93
CA GLY A 58 9.00 12.03 13.95
C GLY A 58 10.34 11.36 13.61
N LYS A 59 10.37 10.47 12.61
CA LYS A 59 11.55 9.83 12.01
C LYS A 59 11.42 9.83 10.48
N GLU A 60 12.54 9.60 9.80
CA GLU A 60 12.53 9.40 8.35
C GLU A 60 11.75 8.12 8.00
N ILE A 61 10.71 8.25 7.19
CA ILE A 61 9.87 7.14 6.72
C ILE A 61 10.08 7.01 5.21
N ASN A 62 10.61 5.87 4.78
CA ASN A 62 10.78 5.57 3.37
C ASN A 62 9.45 5.13 2.76
N VAL A 63 9.10 5.67 1.58
CA VAL A 63 7.92 5.28 0.82
C VAL A 63 8.34 4.91 -0.60
N THR A 64 7.91 3.74 -1.07
CA THR A 64 8.10 3.29 -2.45
C THR A 64 6.75 2.98 -3.07
N ALA A 65 6.53 3.53 -4.26
CA ALA A 65 5.32 3.32 -5.04
C ALA A 65 5.60 2.40 -6.23
N ILE A 66 4.70 1.45 -6.48
CA ILE A 66 4.78 0.50 -7.60
C ILE A 66 3.51 0.64 -8.42
N PHE A 67 3.64 0.92 -9.72
CA PHE A 67 2.50 0.92 -10.62
C PHE A 67 2.01 -0.52 -10.86
N CYS A 68 0.70 -0.71 -10.86
CA CYS A 68 0.10 -1.97 -11.31
C CYS A 68 0.16 -2.09 -12.84
N ASP A 69 -0.12 -3.29 -13.35
CA ASP A 69 -0.34 -3.46 -14.78
C ASP A 69 -1.58 -2.68 -15.23
N MET A 70 -1.52 -2.14 -16.45
CA MET A 70 -2.54 -1.24 -17.00
C MET A 70 -3.92 -1.89 -17.07
N GLU A 71 -3.98 -3.21 -17.30
CA GLU A 71 -5.25 -3.96 -17.33
C GLU A 71 -5.99 -3.93 -16.00
N PHE A 72 -5.30 -3.70 -14.88
CA PHE A 72 -5.91 -3.63 -13.54
C PHE A 72 -6.18 -2.20 -13.05
N GLU A 73 -5.87 -1.18 -13.84
CA GLU A 73 -6.01 0.24 -13.42
C GLU A 73 -7.44 0.56 -12.97
N HIS A 74 -8.43 -0.05 -13.63
CA HIS A 74 -9.83 0.21 -13.37
C HIS A 74 -10.35 -0.43 -12.07
N ILE A 75 -9.62 -1.36 -11.46
CA ILE A 75 -10.07 -2.14 -10.29
C ILE A 75 -10.05 -1.27 -9.02
N SER A 76 -11.15 -1.30 -8.27
CA SER A 76 -11.22 -0.66 -6.94
C SER A 76 -12.19 -1.38 -6.01
N SER A 77 -11.88 -1.41 -4.70
CA SER A 77 -12.80 -2.00 -3.71
C SER A 77 -14.15 -1.28 -3.66
N THR A 78 -14.18 0.02 -3.93
CA THR A 78 -15.44 0.78 -4.05
C THR A 78 -16.25 0.31 -5.26
N GLY A 79 -15.61 0.18 -6.43
CA GLY A 79 -16.26 -0.36 -7.64
C GLY A 79 -16.82 -1.76 -7.39
N ILE A 80 -16.03 -2.65 -6.79
CA ILE A 80 -16.44 -4.02 -6.45
C ILE A 80 -17.67 -4.00 -5.54
N ARG A 81 -17.65 -3.26 -4.42
CA ARG A 81 -18.79 -3.16 -3.50
C ARG A 81 -20.05 -2.57 -4.15
N GLN A 82 -19.90 -1.71 -5.14
CA GLN A 82 -21.06 -1.20 -5.89
C GLN A 82 -21.63 -2.25 -6.84
N LEU A 83 -20.76 -2.97 -7.56
CA LEU A 83 -21.17 -4.02 -8.49
C LEU A 83 -21.72 -5.26 -7.78
N GLU A 84 -21.29 -5.52 -6.55
CA GLU A 84 -21.83 -6.57 -5.69
C GLU A 84 -23.35 -6.42 -5.50
N LYS A 85 -23.85 -5.18 -5.41
CA LYS A 85 -25.30 -4.88 -5.32
C LYS A 85 -26.09 -5.32 -6.54
N TYR A 86 -25.42 -5.49 -7.67
CA TYR A 86 -26.01 -5.92 -8.94
C TYR A 86 -25.59 -7.35 -9.33
N GLY A 87 -24.87 -8.06 -8.45
CA GLY A 87 -24.36 -9.41 -8.74
C GLY A 87 -23.25 -9.45 -9.79
N LYS A 88 -22.57 -8.32 -10.03
CA LYS A 88 -21.56 -8.15 -11.10
C LYS A 88 -20.11 -8.07 -10.61
N ALA A 89 -19.87 -8.25 -9.31
CA ALA A 89 -18.54 -8.15 -8.74
C ALA A 89 -17.54 -9.19 -9.31
N GLY A 90 -17.99 -10.42 -9.58
CA GLY A 90 -17.13 -11.48 -10.12
C GLY A 90 -16.61 -11.17 -11.51
N GLU A 91 -17.49 -10.75 -12.42
CA GLU A 91 -17.16 -10.36 -13.81
C GLU A 91 -16.19 -9.18 -13.91
N TYR A 92 -16.14 -8.35 -12.86
CA TYR A 92 -15.28 -7.18 -12.81
C TYR A 92 -13.89 -7.49 -12.25
N LEU A 93 -13.73 -8.58 -11.50
CA LEU A 93 -12.43 -8.96 -10.95
C LEU A 93 -11.59 -9.71 -11.98
N LEU A 94 -12.20 -10.57 -12.81
CA LEU A 94 -11.62 -11.33 -13.93
C LEU A 94 -12.73 -11.89 -14.83
#